data_AF-A0A2T4WV47-F1
#
_entry.id   AF-A0A2T4WV47-F1
#
_cell.length_a   1.000
_cell.length_b   1.000
_cell.length_c   1.000
_cell.angle_alpha   90.00
_cell.angle_beta   90.00
_cell.angle_gamma   90.00
#
_symmetry.space_group_name_H-M   'P 1'
#
loop_
_entity.id
_entity.type
_entity.pdbx_description
1 polymer ?
#
loop_
_entity_poly.entity_id
_entity_poly.type
_entity_poly.pdbx_seq_one_letter_code
_entity_poly.pdbx_strand_id
1 'polypeptide(L)'
;MTAKIQKYLQDLDLSMARKMMENLSGQEAYKLKTFFYALRTAVLCKWIVEEDDIPPIEFHHAYQNLGIAAGLVKRIDELIAFKSTQSEVYRHTGEADLIAFIHACLAAAEEKKDKLPVGNCKAEQLNVLLRKYVHKYGNQ
;
A
#
# COMPACT_ATOMS: atom_id res chain seq x y z
N MET A 1 -3.38 20.84 1.11
CA MET A 1 -4.08 19.64 1.60
C MET A 1 -5.48 19.97 2.10
N THR A 2 -6.50 19.40 1.44
CA THR A 2 -7.91 19.58 1.83
C THR A 2 -8.31 18.65 2.99
N ALA A 3 -9.37 18.99 3.73
CA ALA A 3 -9.89 18.14 4.82
C ALA A 3 -10.28 16.72 4.34
N LYS A 4 -10.60 16.55 3.05
CA LYS A 4 -10.88 15.23 2.44
C LYS A 4 -9.63 14.37 2.33
N ILE A 5 -8.50 14.96 1.89
CA ILE A 5 -7.21 14.26 1.77
C ILE A 5 -6.66 13.91 3.15
N GLN A 6 -6.78 14.84 4.11
CA GLN A 6 -6.39 14.60 5.50
C GLN A 6 -7.17 13.43 6.10
N LYS A 7 -8.50 13.38 5.88
CA LYS A 7 -9.33 12.26 6.29
C LYS A 7 -8.92 10.95 5.60
N TYR A 8 -8.66 10.97 4.28
CA TYR A 8 -8.21 9.79 3.54
C TYR A 8 -6.87 9.25 4.05
N LEU A 9 -5.92 10.12 4.39
CA LEU A 9 -4.63 9.74 4.97
C LEU A 9 -4.78 9.18 6.40
N GLN A 10 -5.71 9.73 7.19
CA GLN A 10 -6.09 9.17 8.51
C GLN A 10 -6.81 7.83 8.38
N ASP A 11 -7.55 7.63 7.29
CA ASP A 11 -8.22 6.39 6.92
C ASP A 11 -7.24 5.39 6.28
N LEU A 12 -5.98 5.72 6.00
CA LEU A 12 -4.98 4.72 5.59
C LEU A 12 -4.41 4.03 6.84
N ASP A 13 -4.51 2.69 6.91
CA ASP A 13 -3.98 1.92 8.05
C ASP A 13 -2.46 1.76 7.96
N LEU A 14 -1.75 2.87 8.20
CA LEU A 14 -0.29 2.93 8.25
C LEU A 14 0.26 1.98 9.32
N SER A 15 -0.44 1.85 10.46
CA SER A 15 -0.06 0.94 11.55
C SER A 15 -0.07 -0.53 11.12
N MET A 16 -1.09 -0.96 10.40
CA MET A 16 -1.17 -2.34 9.89
C MET A 16 -0.15 -2.56 8.78
N ALA A 17 0.04 -1.61 7.87
CA ALA A 17 1.07 -1.72 6.83
C ALA A 17 2.48 -1.83 7.44
N ARG A 18 2.79 -1.02 8.45
CA ARG A 18 4.06 -1.10 9.20
C ARG A 18 4.22 -2.44 9.91
N LYS A 19 3.20 -2.90 10.64
CA LYS A 19 3.21 -4.21 11.28
C LYS A 19 3.39 -5.34 10.28
N MET A 20 2.80 -5.24 9.09
CA MET A 20 3.06 -6.19 8.01
C MET A 20 4.52 -6.12 7.55
N MET A 21 5.10 -4.93 7.38
CA MET A 21 6.50 -4.76 7.01
C MET A 21 7.48 -5.29 8.06
N GLU A 22 7.20 -5.07 9.35
CA GLU A 22 7.97 -5.67 10.45
C GLU A 22 7.92 -7.20 10.41
N ASN A 23 6.77 -7.77 10.02
CA ASN A 23 6.65 -9.21 9.81
C ASN A 23 7.33 -9.70 8.51
N LEU A 24 7.51 -8.84 7.52
CA LEU A 24 8.24 -9.15 6.28
C LEU A 24 9.76 -9.11 6.52
N SER A 25 10.22 -8.17 7.34
CA SER A 25 11.62 -8.01 7.72
C SER A 25 12.07 -9.15 8.65
N GLY A 26 12.82 -10.11 8.12
CA GLY A 26 13.39 -11.23 8.87
C GLY A 26 12.67 -12.58 8.66
N GLN A 27 11.64 -12.63 7.80
CA GLN A 27 11.11 -13.91 7.32
C GLN A 27 11.74 -14.29 5.99
N GLU A 28 12.20 -15.53 5.87
CA GLU A 28 12.63 -16.08 4.56
C GLU A 28 11.46 -16.11 3.56
N ALA A 29 10.24 -16.35 4.03
CA ALA A 29 9.05 -16.43 3.19
C ALA A 29 7.80 -15.83 3.83
N TYR A 30 7.02 -15.08 3.05
CA TYR A 30 5.84 -14.34 3.51
C TYR A 30 4.64 -14.47 2.57
N LYS A 31 3.42 -14.26 3.07
CA LYS A 31 2.23 -14.34 2.21
C LYS A 31 2.25 -13.24 1.15
N LEU A 32 2.16 -13.62 -0.12
CA LEU A 32 2.17 -12.65 -1.23
C LEU A 32 1.00 -11.65 -1.13
N LYS A 33 -0.16 -12.10 -0.65
CA LYS A 33 -1.32 -11.24 -0.38
C LYS A 33 -1.02 -10.13 0.64
N THR A 34 -0.28 -10.46 1.70
CA THR A 34 0.15 -9.53 2.77
C THR A 34 1.12 -8.49 2.19
N PHE A 35 2.09 -8.94 1.39
CA PHE A 35 2.99 -8.03 0.67
C PHE A 35 2.24 -7.05 -0.24
N PHE A 36 1.27 -7.54 -1.02
CA PHE A 36 0.45 -6.72 -1.90
C PHE A 36 -0.47 -5.73 -1.17
N TYR A 37 -0.79 -5.99 0.10
CA TYR A 37 -1.50 -5.02 0.93
C TYR A 37 -0.56 -3.88 1.31
N ALA A 38 0.64 -4.21 1.83
CA ALA A 38 1.65 -3.21 2.19
C ALA A 38 2.07 -2.35 0.98
N LEU A 39 2.26 -2.99 -0.19
CA LEU A 39 2.58 -2.31 -1.45
C LEU A 39 1.47 -1.35 -1.88
N ARG A 40 0.20 -1.77 -1.82
CA ARG A 40 -0.92 -0.88 -2.14
C ARG A 40 -0.93 0.33 -1.22
N THR A 41 -0.86 0.11 0.08
CA THR A 41 -0.84 1.21 1.05
C THR A 41 0.31 2.18 0.77
N ALA A 42 1.53 1.68 0.52
CA ALA A 42 2.68 2.53 0.20
C ALA A 42 2.50 3.38 -1.06
N VAL A 43 1.96 2.81 -2.15
CA VAL A 43 1.71 3.57 -3.39
C VAL A 43 0.67 4.66 -3.16
N LEU A 44 -0.42 4.36 -2.45
CA LEU A 44 -1.45 5.35 -2.13
C LEU A 44 -0.89 6.47 -1.25
N CYS A 45 -0.06 6.11 -0.27
CA CYS A 45 0.67 7.04 0.57
C CYS A 45 1.57 7.97 -0.26
N LYS A 46 2.38 7.41 -1.17
CA LYS A 46 3.24 8.19 -2.06
C LYS A 46 2.43 9.15 -2.93
N TRP A 47 1.30 8.71 -3.48
CA TRP A 47 0.40 9.58 -4.24
C TRP A 47 -0.09 10.78 -3.43
N ILE A 48 -0.59 10.53 -2.22
CA ILE A 48 -1.08 11.62 -1.36
C ILE A 48 0.06 12.58 -0.98
N VAL A 49 1.27 12.04 -0.80
CA VAL A 49 2.45 12.86 -0.46
C VAL A 49 2.87 13.73 -1.65
N GLU A 50 2.94 13.18 -2.86
CA GLU A 50 3.46 13.86 -4.05
C GLU A 50 2.43 14.72 -4.77
N GLU A 51 1.24 14.18 -5.02
CA GLU A 51 0.19 14.85 -5.81
C GLU A 51 -0.73 15.73 -4.95
N ASP A 52 -0.67 15.59 -3.61
CA ASP A 52 -1.62 16.20 -2.66
C ASP A 52 -3.07 16.00 -3.10
N ASP A 53 -3.39 14.82 -3.65
CA ASP A 53 -4.71 14.46 -4.17
C ASP A 53 -5.11 13.04 -3.74
N ILE A 54 -6.38 12.71 -3.92
CA ILE A 54 -6.91 11.36 -3.70
C ILE A 54 -6.40 10.45 -4.82
N PRO A 55 -5.78 9.31 -4.48
CA PRO A 55 -5.28 8.38 -5.49
C PRO A 55 -6.40 7.81 -6.37
N PRO A 56 -6.10 7.47 -7.63
CA PRO A 56 -7.05 6.85 -8.53
C PRO A 56 -7.55 5.52 -7.97
N ILE A 57 -8.79 5.16 -8.31
CA ILE A 57 -9.40 3.89 -7.90
C ILE A 57 -8.61 2.69 -8.45
N GLU A 58 -8.03 2.86 -9.64
CA GLU A 58 -7.25 1.82 -10.30
C GLU A 58 -5.80 1.82 -9.79
N PHE A 59 -5.42 0.73 -9.14
CA PHE A 59 -4.06 0.58 -8.59
C PHE A 59 -2.97 0.71 -9.66
N HIS A 60 -3.20 0.18 -10.86
CA HIS A 60 -2.29 0.31 -12.02
C HIS A 60 -2.03 1.77 -12.36
N HIS A 61 -3.10 2.57 -12.43
CA HIS A 61 -3.00 4.00 -12.69
C HIS A 61 -2.24 4.74 -11.59
N ALA A 62 -2.36 4.30 -10.33
CA ALA A 62 -1.64 4.93 -9.22
C ALA A 62 -0.12 4.81 -9.37
N TYR A 63 0.43 3.59 -9.51
CA TYR A 63 1.90 3.44 -9.54
C TYR A 63 2.54 3.80 -10.88
N GLN A 64 1.79 3.77 -11.99
CA GLN A 64 2.34 4.15 -13.30
C GLN A 64 2.48 5.66 -13.49
N ASN A 65 1.62 6.44 -12.85
CA ASN A 65 1.67 7.90 -12.93
C ASN A 65 2.48 8.54 -11.80
N LEU A 66 3.01 7.74 -10.87
CA LEU A 66 3.97 8.21 -9.88
C LEU A 66 5.38 8.20 -10.45
N GLY A 67 6.25 9.07 -9.92
CA GLY A 67 7.69 9.09 -10.21
C GLY A 67 8.45 7.89 -9.62
N ILE A 68 7.95 6.67 -9.84
CA ILE A 68 8.56 5.40 -9.42
C ILE A 68 9.53 4.95 -10.51
N ALA A 69 10.68 4.41 -10.11
CA ALA A 69 11.67 3.90 -11.05
C ALA A 69 11.04 2.82 -11.96
N ALA A 70 11.30 2.91 -13.28
CA ALA A 70 10.72 1.99 -14.27
C ALA A 70 11.00 0.51 -13.97
N GLY A 71 12.15 0.20 -13.37
CA GLY A 71 12.47 -1.16 -12.91
C GLY A 71 11.54 -1.67 -11.81
N LEU A 72 11.15 -0.81 -10.86
CA LEU A 72 10.19 -1.15 -9.82
C LEU A 72 8.78 -1.28 -10.38
N VAL A 73 8.36 -0.37 -11.28
CA VAL A 73 7.05 -0.46 -11.97
C VAL A 73 6.93 -1.80 -12.70
N LYS A 74 7.95 -2.15 -13.50
CA LYS A 74 7.98 -3.43 -14.22
C LYS A 74 7.91 -4.61 -13.24
N ARG A 75 8.63 -4.55 -12.12
CA ARG A 75 8.60 -5.63 -11.12
C ARG A 75 7.23 -5.76 -10.46
N ILE A 76 6.54 -4.65 -10.21
CA ILE A 76 5.16 -4.64 -9.70
C ILE A 76 4.23 -5.33 -10.71
N ASP A 77 4.35 -5.01 -12.00
CA ASP A 77 3.56 -5.65 -13.07
C ASP A 77 3.81 -7.18 -13.13
N GLU A 78 5.08 -7.59 -13.08
CA GLU A 78 5.47 -9.01 -13.04
C GLU A 78 4.86 -9.73 -11.83
N LEU A 79 4.92 -9.11 -10.65
CA LEU A 79 4.36 -9.69 -9.43
C LEU A 79 2.83 -9.74 -9.47
N ILE A 80 2.16 -8.77 -10.11
CA ILE A 80 0.70 -8.77 -10.26
C ILE A 80 0.30 -9.93 -11.16
N ALA A 81 0.96 -10.07 -12.32
CA ALA A 81 0.73 -11.19 -13.23
C ALA A 81 0.98 -12.53 -12.53
N PHE A 82 2.09 -12.63 -11.78
CA PHE A 82 2.42 -13.82 -11.01
C PHE A 82 1.40 -14.11 -9.91
N LYS A 83 0.92 -13.10 -9.18
CA LYS A 83 -0.11 -13.29 -8.15
C LYS A 83 -1.39 -13.88 -8.74
N SER A 84 -1.76 -13.51 -9.97
CA SER A 84 -2.96 -14.06 -10.63
C SER A 84 -2.85 -15.55 -10.94
N THR A 85 -1.65 -16.13 -10.97
CA THR A 85 -1.44 -17.57 -11.20
C THR A 85 -1.28 -18.37 -9.90
N GLN A 86 -1.28 -17.72 -8.73
CA GLN A 86 -0.98 -18.37 -7.45
C GLN A 86 -2.19 -18.45 -6.52
N SER A 87 -2.22 -19.48 -5.68
CA SER A 87 -3.24 -19.64 -4.63
C SER A 87 -3.10 -18.59 -3.52
N GLU A 88 -4.17 -18.32 -2.78
CA GLU A 88 -4.17 -17.34 -1.68
C GLU A 88 -3.21 -17.69 -0.53
N VAL A 89 -2.74 -18.94 -0.46
CA VAL A 89 -1.82 -19.44 0.58
C VAL A 89 -0.35 -19.36 0.16
N TYR A 90 -0.07 -18.90 -1.07
CA TYR A 90 1.29 -18.81 -1.59
C TYR A 90 2.20 -17.92 -0.72
N ARG A 91 3.41 -18.43 -0.45
CA ARG A 91 4.46 -17.72 0.26
C ARG A 91 5.58 -17.33 -0.71
N HIS A 92 5.84 -16.04 -0.79
CA HIS A 92 6.85 -15.41 -1.62
C HIS A 92 8.13 -15.14 -0.83
N THR A 93 9.25 -15.02 -1.52
CA THR A 93 10.56 -14.68 -0.94
C THR A 93 11.22 -13.58 -1.78
N GLY A 94 12.05 -12.74 -1.17
CA GLY A 94 12.82 -11.70 -1.88
C GLY A 94 12.15 -10.31 -1.93
N GLU A 95 12.25 -9.64 -3.08
CA GLU A 95 11.74 -8.27 -3.34
C GLU A 95 12.36 -7.15 -2.48
N ALA A 96 13.66 -7.25 -2.15
CA ALA A 96 14.35 -6.27 -1.30
C ALA A 96 14.15 -4.81 -1.76
N ASP A 97 14.20 -4.54 -3.06
CA ASP A 97 14.02 -3.18 -3.61
C ASP A 97 12.59 -2.66 -3.42
N LEU A 98 11.58 -3.52 -3.58
CA LEU A 98 10.18 -3.14 -3.34
C LEU A 98 9.88 -3.01 -1.85
N ILE A 99 10.49 -3.85 -1.01
CA ILE A 99 10.41 -3.75 0.46
C ILE A 99 11.00 -2.41 0.91
N ALA A 100 12.17 -2.03 0.40
CA ALA A 100 12.78 -0.74 0.67
C ALA A 100 11.91 0.43 0.19
N PHE A 101 11.33 0.32 -1.01
CA PHE A 101 10.38 1.29 -1.55
C PHE A 101 9.15 1.47 -0.63
N ILE A 102 8.55 0.36 -0.16
CA ILE A 102 7.39 0.39 0.75
C ILE A 102 7.77 1.09 2.06
N HIS A 103 8.92 0.77 2.65
CA HIS A 103 9.42 1.43 3.86
C HIS A 103 9.55 2.94 3.67
N ALA A 104 10.17 3.38 2.57
CA ALA A 104 10.34 4.80 2.29
C ALA A 104 9.00 5.53 2.16
N CYS A 105 8.02 4.93 1.47
CA CYS A 105 6.70 5.54 1.29
C CYS A 105 5.92 5.65 2.61
N LEU A 106 5.97 4.61 3.45
CA LEU A 106 5.29 4.62 4.74
C LEU A 106 5.91 5.65 5.69
N ALA A 107 7.25 5.74 5.74
CA ALA A 107 7.95 6.73 6.55
C ALA A 107 7.60 8.18 6.14
N ALA A 108 7.56 8.46 4.84
CA ALA A 108 7.17 9.77 4.32
C ALA A 108 5.71 10.13 4.68
N ALA A 109 4.80 9.15 4.65
CA ALA A 109 3.41 9.37 5.02
C ALA A 109 3.22 9.56 6.54
N GLU A 110 3.98 8.86 7.38
CA GLU A 110 4.00 9.09 8.83
C GLU A 110 4.47 10.51 9.14
N GLU A 111 5.55 10.98 8.51
CA GLU A 111 6.03 12.35 8.70
C GLU A 111 4.98 13.40 8.30
N LYS A 112 4.24 13.15 7.20
CA LYS A 112 3.13 14.02 6.76
C LYS A 112 1.94 13.95 7.73
N LYS A 113 1.69 12.79 8.35
CA LYS A 113 0.62 12.55 9.33
C LYS A 113 0.92 13.16 10.70
N ASP A 114 2.13 13.05 11.22
CA ASP A 114 2.51 13.61 12.53
C ASP A 114 2.45 15.14 12.56
N LYS A 115 2.54 15.78 11.38
CA LYS A 115 2.31 17.21 11.20
C LYS A 115 0.82 17.59 11.21
N LEU A 116 -0.10 16.63 11.39
CA LEU A 116 -1.55 16.85 11.40
C LEU A 116 -2.16 16.61 12.80
N PRO A 117 -3.18 17.40 13.21
CA PRO A 117 -3.85 17.20 14.49
C PRO A 117 -4.54 15.82 14.54
N VAL A 118 -4.23 15.06 15.59
CA VAL A 118 -4.62 13.65 15.78
C VAL A 118 -6.13 13.54 16.05
N GLY A 119 -6.89 13.12 15.03
CA GLY A 119 -8.31 12.75 15.14
C GLY A 119 -8.46 11.25 15.30
N ASN A 120 -8.90 10.84 16.49
CA ASN A 120 -9.14 9.49 16.98
C ASN A 120 -9.89 8.58 15.95
N CYS A 121 -9.21 7.64 15.28
CA CYS A 121 -9.84 6.78 14.26
C CYS A 121 -9.72 5.28 14.60
N LYS A 122 -10.87 4.63 14.81
CA LYS A 122 -11.03 3.23 15.22
C LYS A 122 -10.81 2.30 14.02
N ALA A 123 -9.74 1.52 14.06
CA ALA A 123 -9.27 0.57 13.03
C ALA A 123 -10.33 -0.41 12.47
N GLU A 124 -11.41 -0.68 13.20
CA GLU A 124 -12.46 -1.64 12.80
C GLU A 124 -13.35 -1.17 11.64
N GLN A 125 -13.64 0.14 11.54
CA GLN A 125 -14.49 0.65 10.44
C GLN A 125 -13.77 0.65 9.08
N LEU A 126 -12.44 0.55 9.12
CA LEU A 126 -11.59 0.72 7.96
C LEU A 126 -11.36 -0.56 7.16
N ASN A 127 -11.32 -1.72 7.85
CA ASN A 127 -11.33 -3.03 7.19
C ASN A 127 -12.57 -3.21 6.30
N VAL A 128 -13.69 -2.57 6.64
CA VAL A 128 -14.92 -2.64 5.83
C VAL A 128 -14.76 -1.88 4.51
N LEU A 129 -14.08 -0.73 4.49
CA LEU A 129 -13.86 0.04 3.27
C LEU A 129 -12.83 -0.61 2.35
N LEU A 130 -11.71 -1.09 2.89
CA LEU A 130 -10.72 -1.85 2.12
C LEU A 130 -11.32 -3.15 1.56
N ARG A 131 -12.12 -3.88 2.34
CA ARG A 131 -12.85 -5.07 1.84
C ARG A 131 -13.86 -4.72 0.76
N LYS A 132 -14.53 -3.58 0.85
CA LYS A 132 -15.50 -3.11 -0.17
C LYS A 132 -14.82 -2.77 -1.50
N TYR A 133 -13.60 -2.27 -1.49
CA TYR A 133 -12.80 -2.04 -2.71
C TYR A 133 -12.16 -3.34 -3.24
N VAL A 134 -11.68 -4.22 -2.36
CA VAL A 134 -11.11 -5.53 -2.75
C VAL A 134 -12.18 -6.44 -3.37
N HIS A 135 -13.44 -6.39 -2.91
CA HIS A 135 -14.53 -7.15 -3.54
C HIS A 135 -14.97 -6.61 -4.91
N LYS A 136 -14.66 -5.35 -5.25
CA LYS A 136 -15.05 -4.75 -6.53
C LYS A 136 -14.08 -5.07 -7.67
N TYR A 137 -12.83 -5.43 -7.36
CA TYR A 137 -11.78 -5.77 -8.33
C TYR A 137 -11.11 -7.13 -8.05
N GLY A 138 -11.75 -7.97 -7.23
CA GLY A 138 -11.23 -9.27 -6.78
C GLY A 138 -11.79 -10.49 -7.51
N ASN A 139 -12.56 -10.29 -8.58
CA ASN A 139 -13.04 -11.37 -9.44
C ASN A 139 -12.80 -10.99 -10.91
N GLN A 140 -11.63 -11.40 -11.42
CA GLN A 140 -11.48 -12.07 -12.71
C GLN A 140 -10.38 -13.11 -12.57
#